data_AF-A0A915ZCI6-F1
#
_entry.id   AF-A0A915ZCI6-F1
#
_cell.length_a   1.000
_cell.length_b   1.000
_cell.length_c   1.000
_cell.angle_alpha   90.00
_cell.angle_beta   90.00
_cell.angle_gamma   90.00
#
_symmetry.space_group_name_H-M   'P 1'
#
loop_
_entity.id
_entity.type
_entity.pdbx_description
1 polymer ?
#
loop_
_entity_poly.entity_id
_entity_poly.type
_entity_poly.pdbx_seq_one_letter_code
_entity_poly.pdbx_strand_id
1 'polypeptide(L)'
;MIKDSIFNGILEYVTIVRTKFYNFGNGRECEKDIKVLRGKNELIARIVNSCNGVIHVNNPPINIIEEEEDDDYKDRILFNKNARKKSRKKTLNYLEAKCTDEHFKSENWDVLCNEIVEYIRNNNLQKLEIDPDILKLSEEACLIL
;
A
#
# COMPACT_ATOMS: atom_id res chain seq x y z
N MET A 1 -15.95 -17.98 2.62
CA MET A 1 -16.73 -17.62 1.41
C MET A 1 -16.57 -16.16 0.99
N ILE A 2 -16.95 -15.12 1.76
CA ILE A 2 -16.66 -13.70 1.39
C ILE A 2 -15.16 -13.36 1.48
N LYS A 3 -14.47 -13.89 2.50
CA LYS A 3 -13.02 -13.70 2.67
C LYS A 3 -12.21 -14.27 1.51
N ASP A 4 -12.59 -15.44 1.01
CA ASP A 4 -11.85 -16.14 -0.04
C ASP A 4 -12.10 -15.50 -1.42
N SER A 5 -13.16 -14.72 -1.59
CA SER A 5 -13.48 -14.02 -2.85
C SER A 5 -12.91 -12.60 -2.92
N ILE A 6 -12.83 -11.87 -1.80
CA ILE A 6 -12.23 -10.51 -1.77
C ILE A 6 -10.70 -10.56 -1.80
N PHE A 7 -10.10 -11.58 -1.19
CA PHE A 7 -8.64 -11.67 -1.03
C PHE A 7 -7.97 -12.68 -1.97
N ASN A 8 -8.68 -13.22 -2.96
CA ASN A 8 -8.09 -14.19 -3.89
C ASN A 8 -7.03 -13.50 -4.77
N GLY A 9 -5.78 -13.96 -4.72
CA GLY A 9 -4.65 -13.43 -5.50
C GLY A 9 -4.18 -12.01 -5.12
N ILE A 10 -5.06 -11.14 -4.61
CA ILE A 10 -4.71 -9.73 -4.32
C ILE A 10 -3.66 -9.59 -3.23
N LEU A 11 -3.59 -10.53 -2.28
CA LEU A 11 -2.66 -10.44 -1.16
C LEU A 11 -1.21 -10.40 -1.64
N GLU A 12 -0.87 -11.08 -2.74
CA GLU A 12 0.46 -11.07 -3.34
C GLU A 12 0.90 -9.66 -3.80
N TYR A 13 -0.06 -8.75 -3.99
CA TYR A 13 0.15 -7.35 -4.35
C TYR A 13 -0.01 -6.40 -3.15
N VAL A 14 -0.45 -6.90 -1.99
CA VAL A 14 -0.65 -6.11 -0.77
C VAL A 14 0.62 -6.11 0.08
N THR A 15 1.09 -4.91 0.45
CA THR A 15 2.14 -4.74 1.47
C THR A 15 1.54 -4.23 2.77
N ILE A 16 1.84 -4.89 3.88
CA ILE A 16 1.41 -4.46 5.22
C ILE A 16 2.41 -3.46 5.78
N VAL A 17 1.95 -2.25 6.11
CA VAL A 17 2.78 -1.21 6.73
C VAL A 17 2.54 -1.15 8.23
N ARG A 18 3.54 -1.54 9.02
CA ARG A 18 3.56 -1.43 10.48
C ARG A 18 4.10 -0.06 10.88
N THR A 19 3.22 0.79 11.41
CA THR A 19 3.57 2.15 11.85
C THR A 19 3.88 2.20 13.35
N LYS A 20 4.34 3.36 13.83
CA LYS A 20 4.70 3.60 15.24
C LYS A 20 5.75 2.62 15.78
N PHE A 21 6.64 2.13 14.92
CA PHE A 21 7.66 1.15 15.28
C PHE A 21 9.02 1.83 15.42
N TYR A 22 9.39 2.25 16.64
CA TYR A 22 10.61 3.04 16.87
C TYR A 22 11.89 2.35 16.36
N ASN A 23 11.98 1.02 16.53
CA ASN A 23 13.13 0.21 16.13
C ASN A 23 13.06 -0.24 14.65
N PHE A 24 12.37 0.48 13.78
CA PHE A 24 12.16 0.07 12.37
C PHE A 24 13.45 -0.04 11.55
N GLY A 25 14.54 0.59 11.98
CA GLY A 25 15.87 0.43 11.38
C GLY A 25 16.57 -0.89 11.76
N ASN A 26 16.09 -1.59 12.79
CA ASN A 26 16.66 -2.84 13.25
C ASN A 26 15.89 -4.03 12.65
N GLY A 27 16.51 -4.72 11.69
CA GLY A 27 15.90 -5.87 11.02
C GLY A 27 15.55 -7.02 11.97
N ARG A 28 16.31 -7.23 13.05
CA ARG A 28 16.01 -8.30 14.03
C ARG A 28 14.74 -8.00 14.81
N GLU A 29 14.53 -6.74 15.20
CA GLU A 29 13.31 -6.31 15.90
C GLU A 29 12.09 -6.37 14.96
N CYS A 30 12.26 -6.00 13.69
CA CYS A 30 11.22 -6.16 12.68
C CYS A 30 10.80 -7.63 12.51
N GLU A 31 11.77 -8.54 12.39
CA GLU A 31 11.51 -9.98 12.25
C GLU A 31 10.83 -10.58 13.48
N LYS A 32 11.22 -10.13 14.69
CA LYS A 32 10.53 -10.51 15.93
C LYS A 32 9.06 -10.06 15.91
N ASP A 33 8.76 -8.83 15.52
CA ASP A 33 7.38 -8.33 15.41
C ASP A 33 6.57 -9.15 14.38
N ILE A 34 7.16 -9.52 13.24
CA ILE A 34 6.51 -10.38 12.24
C ILE A 34 6.16 -11.75 12.82
N LYS A 35 7.09 -12.37 13.56
CA LYS A 35 6.82 -13.66 14.24
C LYS A 35 5.68 -13.54 15.25
N VAL A 36 5.65 -12.46 16.02
CA VAL A 36 4.54 -12.18 16.95
C VAL A 36 3.23 -12.01 16.21
N LEU A 37 3.20 -11.28 15.08
CA LEU A 37 1.99 -11.13 14.26
C LEU A 37 1.46 -12.48 13.75
N ARG A 38 2.35 -13.34 13.24
CA ARG A 38 1.98 -14.70 12.80
C ARG A 38 1.41 -15.55 13.93
N GLY A 39 1.84 -15.33 15.17
CA GLY A 39 1.35 -16.06 16.34
C GLY A 39 0.01 -15.58 16.92
N LYS A 40 -0.56 -14.46 16.44
CA LYS A 40 -1.77 -13.88 17.07
C LYS A 40 -3.03 -14.70 16.85
N ASN A 41 -3.30 -15.11 15.62
CA ASN A 41 -4.37 -16.04 15.24
C ASN A 41 -4.17 -16.51 13.79
N GLU A 42 -4.90 -17.56 13.41
CA GLU A 42 -4.79 -18.19 12.10
C GLU A 42 -5.08 -17.23 10.93
N LEU A 43 -6.08 -16.36 11.07
CA LEU A 43 -6.42 -15.40 10.02
C LEU A 43 -5.28 -14.40 9.77
N ILE A 44 -4.72 -13.82 10.82
CA ILE A 44 -3.59 -12.88 10.71
C ILE A 44 -2.37 -13.62 10.16
N ALA A 45 -2.12 -14.85 10.61
CA ALA A 45 -1.03 -15.68 10.08
C ALA A 45 -1.17 -15.89 8.56
N ARG A 46 -2.37 -16.24 8.09
CA ARG A 46 -2.67 -16.39 6.65
C ARG A 46 -2.38 -15.09 5.90
N ILE A 47 -2.89 -13.95 6.38
CA ILE A 47 -2.67 -12.66 5.72
C ILE A 47 -1.18 -12.31 5.66
N VAL A 48 -0.45 -12.45 6.76
CA VAL A 48 0.99 -12.11 6.84
C VAL A 48 1.84 -13.04 5.97
N ASN A 49 1.45 -14.30 5.81
CA ASN A 49 2.18 -15.26 5.01
C ASN A 49 1.88 -15.14 3.50
N SER A 50 0.67 -14.68 3.14
CA SER A 50 0.25 -14.53 1.74
C SER A 50 0.48 -13.12 1.17
N CYS A 51 0.77 -12.12 2.01
CA CYS A 51 1.01 -10.76 1.54
C CYS A 51 2.39 -10.60 0.87
N ASN A 52 2.56 -9.60 0.00
CA ASN A 52 3.86 -9.26 -0.65
C ASN A 52 4.98 -9.03 0.37
N GLY A 53 4.62 -8.55 1.56
CA GLY A 53 5.50 -8.45 2.71
C GLY A 53 5.01 -7.49 3.77
N VAL A 54 5.77 -7.43 4.86
CA VAL A 54 5.51 -6.53 5.99
C VAL A 54 6.68 -5.57 6.13
N ILE A 55 6.39 -4.26 6.07
CA ILE A 55 7.39 -3.22 6.28
C ILE A 55 7.11 -2.43 7.56
N HIS A 56 8.16 -2.23 8.35
CA HIS A 56 8.10 -1.39 9.55
C HIS A 56 8.61 0.00 9.26
N VAL A 57 7.86 1.00 9.72
CA VAL A 57 8.18 2.42 9.58
C VAL A 57 7.86 3.16 10.88
N ASN A 58 8.51 4.30 11.06
CA ASN A 58 8.17 5.26 12.11
C ASN A 58 7.86 6.63 11.49
N ASN A 59 6.60 7.05 11.59
CA ASN A 59 6.11 8.32 11.05
C ASN A 59 5.55 9.19 12.18
N PRO A 60 6.40 9.66 13.11
CA PRO A 60 5.95 10.49 14.22
C PRO A 60 5.44 11.87 13.74
N PRO A 61 4.64 12.57 14.56
CA PRO A 61 4.18 13.91 14.24
C PRO A 61 5.34 14.90 14.19
N ILE A 62 5.27 15.87 13.28
CA ILE A 62 6.25 16.98 13.15
C ILE A 62 5.63 18.34 13.41
N ASN A 63 4.30 18.41 13.52
CA ASN A 63 3.57 19.60 13.91
C ASN A 63 3.07 19.33 15.33
N ILE A 64 3.96 19.53 16.30
CA ILE A 64 3.67 19.41 17.73
C ILE A 64 3.73 20.81 18.34
N ILE A 65 2.98 21.04 19.40
CA ILE A 65 2.92 22.33 20.08
C ILE A 65 4.18 22.47 20.94
N GLU A 66 4.82 23.64 20.91
CA GLU A 66 5.91 24.00 21.82
C GLU A 66 5.27 24.37 23.16
N GLU A 67 5.59 23.60 24.20
CA GLU A 67 5.18 23.88 25.57
C GLU A 67 6.29 24.68 26.26
N GLU A 68 5.94 25.63 27.13
CA GLU A 68 6.90 26.60 27.71
C GLU A 68 8.06 25.94 28.48
N GLU A 69 7.87 24.70 28.95
CA GLU A 69 8.85 23.91 29.71
C GLU A 69 9.47 22.74 28.90
N ASP A 70 9.30 22.68 27.57
CA ASP A 70 9.87 21.63 26.72
C ASP A 70 11.19 22.07 26.05
N ASP A 71 12.27 21.98 26.81
CA ASP A 71 13.64 22.27 26.35
C ASP A 71 14.13 21.33 25.23
N ASP A 72 13.56 20.12 25.15
CA ASP A 72 13.87 19.11 24.12
C ASP A 72 13.01 19.27 22.83
N TYR A 73 12.12 20.27 22.76
CA TYR A 73 11.16 20.43 21.66
C TYR A 73 11.82 20.38 20.26
N LYS A 74 12.90 21.16 20.08
CA LYS A 74 13.60 21.26 18.80
C LYS A 74 14.27 19.95 18.41
N ASP A 75 14.87 19.25 19.38
CA ASP A 75 15.53 17.97 19.16
C ASP A 75 14.52 16.88 18.83
N ARG A 76 13.37 16.87 19.50
CA ARG A 76 12.24 15.99 19.20
C ARG A 76 11.72 16.20 17.77
N ILE A 77 11.55 17.45 17.34
CA ILE A 77 11.17 17.78 15.95
C ILE A 77 12.20 17.27 14.95
N LEU A 78 13.49 17.50 15.21
CA LEU A 78 14.58 17.07 14.33
C LEU A 78 14.64 15.54 14.23
N PHE A 79 14.52 14.85 15.37
CA PHE A 79 14.44 13.40 15.43
C PHE A 79 13.26 12.87 14.61
N ASN A 80 12.08 13.47 14.77
CA ASN A 80 10.86 13.06 14.06
C ASN A 80 10.97 13.27 12.53
N LYS A 81 11.55 14.40 12.09
CA LYS A 81 11.85 14.65 10.67
C LYS A 81 12.80 13.59 10.11
N ASN A 82 13.85 13.25 10.85
CA ASN A 82 14.82 12.23 10.45
C ASN A 82 14.20 10.83 10.40
N ALA A 83 13.36 10.47 11.38
CA ALA A 83 12.62 9.21 11.38
C ALA A 83 11.71 9.10 10.14
N ARG A 84 10.92 10.14 9.82
CA ARG A 84 10.09 10.18 8.61
C ARG A 84 10.90 10.07 7.32
N LYS A 85 12.05 10.74 7.24
CA LYS A 85 12.94 10.67 6.06
C LYS A 85 13.45 9.24 5.85
N LYS A 86 13.90 8.58 6.92
CA LYS A 86 14.35 7.17 6.88
C LYS A 86 13.20 6.22 6.54
N SER A 87 12.02 6.41 7.13
CA SER A 87 10.81 5.65 6.82
C SER A 87 10.43 5.76 5.35
N ARG A 88 10.39 6.98 4.80
CA ARG A 88 10.12 7.21 3.37
C ARG A 88 11.12 6.48 2.49
N LYS A 89 12.42 6.62 2.76
CA LYS A 89 13.46 5.91 1.99
C LYS A 89 13.27 4.41 2.05
N LYS A 90 13.00 3.84 3.24
CA LYS A 90 12.75 2.41 3.41
C LYS A 90 11.54 1.94 2.60
N THR A 91 10.43 2.68 2.63
CA THR A 91 9.24 2.37 1.83
C THR A 91 9.53 2.44 0.34
N LEU A 92 10.17 3.51 -0.14
CA LEU A 92 10.48 3.66 -1.57
C LEU A 92 11.42 2.56 -2.07
N ASN A 93 12.49 2.28 -1.34
CA ASN A 93 13.42 1.20 -1.68
C ASN A 93 12.72 -0.18 -1.70
N TYR A 94 11.78 -0.40 -0.78
CA TYR A 94 11.00 -1.63 -0.76
C TYR A 94 10.09 -1.72 -2.00
N LEU A 95 9.38 -0.63 -2.31
CA LEU A 95 8.51 -0.57 -3.48
C LEU A 95 9.31 -0.75 -4.77
N GLU A 96 10.45 -0.09 -4.93
CA GLU A 96 11.33 -0.26 -6.08
C GLU A 96 11.82 -1.71 -6.23
N ALA A 97 12.14 -2.39 -5.13
CA ALA A 97 12.60 -3.78 -5.15
C ALA A 97 11.46 -4.81 -5.33
N LYS A 98 10.22 -4.43 -5.09
CA LYS A 98 9.05 -5.33 -5.06
C LYS A 98 7.98 -5.02 -6.10
N CYS A 99 8.00 -3.85 -6.71
CA CYS A 99 7.21 -3.56 -7.90
C CYS A 99 7.74 -4.44 -9.02
N THR A 100 6.97 -5.48 -9.33
CA THR A 100 7.06 -6.22 -10.58
C THR A 100 6.33 -5.42 -11.66
N ASP A 101 6.73 -5.61 -12.92
CA ASP A 101 5.97 -5.08 -14.08
C ASP A 101 4.58 -5.76 -14.21
N GLU A 102 4.37 -6.86 -13.50
CA GLU A 102 3.08 -7.54 -13.42
C GLU A 102 2.14 -6.81 -12.46
N HIS A 103 0.97 -6.43 -13.00
CA HIS A 103 -0.09 -5.74 -12.28
C HIS A 103 -1.15 -6.74 -11.85
N PHE A 104 -1.81 -6.48 -10.71
CA PHE A 104 -2.96 -7.28 -10.30
C PHE A 104 -4.08 -7.14 -11.34
N LYS A 105 -4.43 -8.23 -12.00
CA LYS A 105 -5.62 -8.33 -12.87
C LYS A 105 -6.62 -9.27 -12.20
N SER A 106 -7.78 -8.76 -11.82
CA SER A 106 -8.87 -9.58 -11.29
C SER A 106 -9.37 -10.57 -12.35
N GLU A 107 -9.76 -11.77 -11.94
CA GLU A 107 -10.33 -12.80 -12.84
C GLU A 107 -11.55 -12.28 -13.62
N ASN A 108 -12.34 -11.41 -12.99
CA ASN A 108 -13.55 -10.83 -13.59
C ASN A 108 -13.29 -9.55 -14.38
N TRP A 109 -12.03 -9.13 -14.53
CA TRP A 109 -11.69 -7.87 -15.20
C TRP A 109 -12.20 -7.84 -16.64
N ASP A 110 -11.93 -8.89 -17.41
CA ASP A 110 -12.33 -8.96 -18.82
C ASP A 110 -13.86 -9.01 -18.98
N VAL A 111 -14.55 -9.69 -18.05
CA VAL A 111 -16.02 -9.74 -18.02
C VAL A 111 -16.60 -8.34 -17.79
N LEU A 112 -16.12 -7.64 -16.77
CA LEU A 112 -16.55 -6.28 -16.45
C LEU A 112 -16.27 -5.31 -17.60
N CYS A 113 -15.09 -5.38 -18.21
CA CYS A 113 -14.75 -4.56 -19.39
C CYS A 113 -15.72 -4.81 -20.54
N ASN A 114 -16.04 -6.06 -20.84
CA ASN A 114 -17.01 -6.40 -21.89
C ASN A 114 -18.41 -5.89 -21.57
N GLU A 115 -18.88 -6.02 -20.33
CA GLU A 115 -20.18 -5.51 -19.89
C GLU A 115 -20.27 -3.98 -20.02
N ILE A 116 -19.21 -3.25 -19.66
CA ILE A 116 -19.12 -1.80 -19.83
C ILE A 116 -19.19 -1.43 -21.32
N VAL A 117 -18.42 -2.12 -22.16
CA VAL A 117 -18.39 -1.88 -23.61
C VAL A 117 -19.76 -2.12 -24.24
N GLU A 118 -20.43 -3.23 -23.89
CA GLU A 118 -21.79 -3.53 -24.35
C GLU A 118 -22.80 -2.49 -23.87
N TYR A 119 -22.72 -2.06 -22.61
CA TYR A 119 -23.56 -1.00 -22.07
C TYR A 119 -23.39 0.32 -22.84
N ILE A 120 -22.16 0.72 -23.14
CA ILE A 120 -21.87 1.94 -23.92
C ILE A 120 -22.46 1.85 -25.33
N ARG A 121 -22.29 0.70 -26.01
CA ARG A 121 -22.85 0.44 -27.34
C ARG A 121 -24.37 0.53 -27.34
N ASN A 122 -25.03 -0.14 -26.39
CA ASN A 122 -26.48 -0.22 -26.32
C ASN A 122 -27.15 1.11 -25.94
N ASN A 123 -26.46 1.96 -25.18
CA ASN A 123 -26.97 3.26 -24.76
C ASN A 123 -26.49 4.44 -25.63
N ASN A 124 -25.77 4.17 -26.74
CA ASN A 124 -25.21 5.20 -27.63
C ASN A 124 -24.42 6.29 -26.87
N LEU A 125 -23.70 5.90 -25.81
CA LEU A 125 -22.93 6.81 -24.96
C LEU A 125 -21.60 7.23 -25.58
N GLN A 126 -21.53 7.36 -26.91
CA GLN A 126 -20.37 7.81 -27.68
C GLN A 126 -19.92 9.25 -27.32
N LYS A 127 -20.65 9.92 -26.41
CA LYS A 127 -20.37 11.24 -25.84
C LYS A 127 -20.20 11.21 -24.30
N LEU A 128 -19.79 10.10 -23.71
CA LEU A 128 -19.16 10.21 -22.40
C LEU A 128 -17.87 11.01 -22.62
N GLU A 129 -17.84 12.26 -22.17
CA GLU A 129 -16.60 13.04 -22.01
C GLU A 129 -15.75 12.29 -20.99
N ILE A 130 -15.05 11.25 -21.45
CA ILE A 130 -13.98 10.64 -20.69
C ILE A 130 -12.88 11.68 -20.70
N ASP A 131 -12.52 12.13 -19.51
CA ASP A 131 -11.40 13.04 -19.33
C ASP A 131 -10.18 12.49 -20.08
N PRO A 132 -9.59 13.26 -21.01
CA PRO A 132 -8.44 12.82 -21.79
C PRO A 132 -7.28 12.32 -20.93
N ASP A 133 -7.12 12.87 -19.72
CA ASP A 133 -6.08 12.45 -18.78
C ASP A 133 -6.41 11.10 -18.15
N ILE A 134 -7.70 10.79 -17.91
CA ILE A 134 -8.14 9.47 -17.45
C ILE A 134 -7.96 8.42 -18.54
N LEU A 135 -8.26 8.74 -19.79
CA LEU A 135 -8.07 7.84 -20.92
C LEU A 135 -6.57 7.51 -21.09
N LYS A 136 -5.72 8.54 -21.08
CA LYS A 136 -4.28 8.38 -21.19
C LYS A 136 -3.68 7.58 -20.03
N LEU A 137 -4.12 7.82 -18.80
CA LEU A 137 -3.74 7.01 -17.64
C LEU A 137 -4.20 5.56 -17.78
N SER A 138 -5.38 5.31 -18.38
CA SER A 138 -5.86 3.96 -18.63
C SER A 138 -5.04 3.24 -19.70
N GLU A 139 -4.61 3.92 -20.77
CA GLU A 139 -3.74 3.37 -21.81
C GLU A 139 -2.33 3.09 -21.30
N GLU A 140 -1.81 3.96 -20.42
CA GLU A 140 -0.47 3.83 -19.85
C GLU A 140 -0.42 2.80 -18.70
N ALA A 141 -1.51 2.62 -17.93
CA ALA A 141 -1.57 1.72 -16.77
C ALA A 141 -2.29 0.38 -17.04
N CYS A 142 -3.12 0.29 -18.07
CA CYS A 142 -3.71 -0.93 -18.57
C CYS A 142 -3.29 -1.11 -20.03
N LEU A 143 -2.40 -2.05 -20.30
CA LEU A 143 -2.12 -2.55 -21.66
C LEU A 143 -3.42 -3.10 -22.29
N ILE A 144 -4.24 -2.22 -22.86
CA ILE A 144 -5.25 -2.56 -23.87
C ILE A 144 -5.35 -1.37 -24.83
N LEU A 145 -4.55 -1.46 -25.91
CA LEU A 145 -5.08 -1.83 -27.22
C LEU A 145 -4.14 -2.85 -27.86
#